data_AF-A0A1F1KQD6-F1
#
_entry.id   AF-A0A1F1KQD6-F1
#
_cell.length_a   1.000
_cell.length_b   1.000
_cell.length_c   1.000
_cell.angle_alpha   90.00
_cell.angle_beta   90.00
_cell.angle_gamma   90.00
#
_symmetry.space_group_name_H-M   'P 1'
#
loop_
_entity.id
_entity.type
_entity.pdbx_description
1 polymer ?
#
loop_
_entity_poly.entity_id
_entity_poly.type
_entity_poly.pdbx_seq_one_letter_code
_entity_poly.pdbx_strand_id
1 'polypeptide(L)' 'MHAALNQSEVAERVGLSQSAFSTIEQGGSPLSEALCASLADLYGEPQEAVRDAWQRANDTLKGSTQ' A
#
# COMPACT_ATOMS: atom_id res chain seq x y z
N MET A 1 17.51 12.01 -1.05
CA MET A 1 17.58 10.54 -1.02
C MET A 1 16.50 10.08 -0.06
N HIS A 2 15.28 9.79 -0.54
CA HIS A 2 14.28 9.12 0.29
C HIS A 2 14.84 7.72 0.55
N ALA A 3 15.31 7.46 1.77
CA ALA A 3 15.62 6.11 2.19
C ALA A 3 14.38 5.26 1.90
N ALA A 4 14.56 4.08 1.30
CA ALA A 4 13.45 3.16 1.07
C ALA A 4 12.79 2.90 2.42
N LEU A 5 11.60 3.45 2.61
CA LEU A 5 10.86 3.32 3.86
C LEU A 5 10.58 1.86 4.08
N ASN A 6 10.84 1.37 5.29
CA ASN A 6 10.39 0.05 5.65
C ASN A 6 8.88 0.07 5.93
N GLN A 7 8.25 -1.10 5.87
CA GLN A 7 6.81 -1.26 6.02
C GLN A 7 6.25 -0.66 7.32
N SER A 8 7.00 -0.75 8.43
CA SER A 8 6.59 -0.19 9.73
C SER A 8 6.55 1.33 9.69
N GLU A 9 7.55 1.96 9.07
CA GLU A 9 7.61 3.43 8.92
C GLU A 9 6.48 3.95 8.03
N VAL A 10 6.14 3.22 6.97
CA VAL A 10 5.01 3.56 6.09
C VAL A 10 3.70 3.47 6.87
N ALA A 11 3.48 2.36 7.57
CA ALA A 11 2.27 2.13 8.37
C ALA A 11 2.07 3.24 9.40
N GLU A 12 3.12 3.61 10.14
CA GLU A 12 3.07 4.69 11.12
C GLU A 12 2.66 6.03 10.47
N ARG A 13 3.27 6.38 9.33
CA ARG A 13 2.99 7.64 8.63
C ARG A 13 1.59 7.73 8.05
N VAL A 14 0.99 6.60 7.68
CA VAL A 14 -0.40 6.55 7.19
C VAL A 14 -1.42 6.27 8.31
N GLY A 15 -0.99 6.23 9.57
CA GLY A 15 -1.86 6.07 10.73
C GLY A 15 -2.39 4.65 10.94
N LEU A 16 -1.65 3.64 10.47
CA LEU A 16 -2.00 2.23 10.61
C LEU A 16 -0.99 1.48 11.49
N SER A 17 -1.43 0.36 12.07
CA SER A 17 -0.49 -0.63 12.59
C SER A 17 0.22 -1.33 11.42
N GLN A 18 1.46 -1.78 11.64
CA GLN A 18 2.17 -2.58 10.64
C GLN A 18 1.38 -3.82 10.22
N SER A 19 0.71 -4.50 11.17
CA SER A 19 -0.11 -5.68 10.87
C SER A 19 -1.31 -5.35 9.97
N ALA A 20 -1.99 -4.23 10.21
CA ALA A 20 -3.10 -3.79 9.37
C ALA A 20 -2.61 -3.42 7.97
N PHE A 21 -1.48 -2.73 7.86
CA PHE A 21 -0.90 -2.39 6.57
C PHE A 21 -0.44 -3.64 5.80
N SER A 22 0.18 -4.60 6.48
CA SER A 22 0.60 -5.88 5.89
C SER A 22 -0.58 -6.69 5.36
N THR A 23 -1.72 -6.72 6.07
CA THR A 23 -2.96 -7.35 5.56
C THR A 23 -3.44 -6.71 4.25
N ILE A 24 -3.34 -5.39 4.12
CA ILE A 24 -3.73 -4.66 2.90
C ILE A 24 -2.78 -4.98 1.75
N GLU A 25 -1.47 -5.00 2.01
CA GLU A 25 -0.45 -5.34 1.00
C GLU A 25 -0.57 -6.79 0.52
N GLN A 26 -1.03 -7.70 1.39
CA GLN A 26 -1.30 -9.09 1.06
C GLN A 26 -2.69 -9.30 0.41
N GLY A 27 -3.40 -8.23 0.05
CA GLY A 27 -4.70 -8.32 -0.60
C GLY A 27 -5.85 -8.78 0.31
N GLY A 28 -5.60 -8.88 1.62
CA GLY A 28 -6.61 -9.25 2.63
C GLY A 28 -7.64 -8.15 2.90
N SER A 29 -7.41 -6.93 2.40
CA SER A 29 -8.36 -5.82 2.47
C SER A 29 -8.18 -4.87 1.28
N PRO A 30 -9.27 -4.29 0.75
CA PRO A 30 -9.17 -3.33 -0.35
C PRO A 30 -8.47 -2.03 0.08
N LEU A 31 -7.75 -1.41 -0.85
CA LEU A 31 -7.15 -0.10 -0.65
C LEU A 31 -8.26 0.98 -0.54
N SER A 32 -8.38 1.61 0.63
CA SER A 32 -9.33 2.71 0.82
C SER A 32 -8.84 3.99 0.14
N GLU A 33 -9.77 4.88 -0.23
CA GLU A 33 -9.43 6.15 -0.87
C GLU A 33 -8.58 7.05 0.04
N ALA A 34 -8.89 7.08 1.34
CA ALA A 34 -8.09 7.83 2.31
C ALA A 34 -6.65 7.30 2.41
N LEU A 35 -6.46 5.98 2.47
CA LEU A 35 -5.13 5.38 2.51
C LEU A 35 -4.38 5.62 1.19
N CYS A 36 -5.06 5.52 0.05
CA CYS A 36 -4.50 5.83 -1.26
C CYS A 36 -3.99 7.28 -1.33
N ALA A 37 -4.76 8.24 -0.80
CA ALA A 37 -4.35 9.64 -0.74
C ALA A 37 -3.13 9.84 0.17
N SER A 38 -3.10 9.22 1.35
CA SER A 38 -1.95 9.30 2.27
C SER A 38 -0.67 8.69 1.68
N LEU A 39 -0.77 7.57 0.97
CA LEU A 39 0.37 6.93 0.30
C LEU A 39 0.87 7.76 -0.89
N ALA A 40 -0.05 8.34 -1.66
CA ALA A 40 0.28 9.24 -2.75
C ALA A 40 1.09 10.46 -2.27
N ASP A 41 0.63 11.10 -1.18
CA ASP A 41 1.35 12.20 -0.55
C ASP A 41 2.71 11.76 0.00
N LEU A 42 2.76 10.62 0.70
CA LEU A 42 3.99 10.08 1.28
C LEU A 42 5.07 9.78 0.23
N TYR A 43 4.67 9.22 -0.92
CA TYR A 43 5.60 8.86 -1.99
C TYR A 43 5.83 9.98 -3.02
N GLY A 44 5.05 11.06 -2.96
CA GLY A 44 5.09 12.12 -3.97
C GLY A 44 4.58 11.67 -5.34
N GLU A 45 3.65 10.72 -5.35
CA GLU A 45 3.13 10.07 -6.56
C GLU A 45 1.63 10.37 -6.76
N PRO A 46 1.11 10.30 -8.00
CA PRO A 46 -0.33 10.38 -8.23
C PRO A 46 -1.08 9.21 -7.56
N GLN A 47 -2.30 9.46 -7.08
CA GLN A 47 -3.16 8.41 -6.51
C GLN A 47 -3.43 7.27 -7.51
N GLU A 48 -3.53 7.58 -8.80
CA GLU A 48 -3.62 6.60 -9.89
C GLU A 48 -2.45 5.61 -9.85
N ALA A 49 -1.22 6.10 -9.79
CA ALA A 49 -0.02 5.27 -9.77
C ALA A 49 0.00 4.34 -8.54
N VAL A 50 -0.44 4.84 -7.38
CA VAL A 50 -0.57 4.05 -6.15
C VAL A 50 -1.63 2.95 -6.31
N ARG A 51 -2.81 3.28 -6.85
CA ARG A 51 -3.88 2.29 -7.09
C ARG A 51 -3.43 1.21 -8.06
N ASP A 52 -2.79 1.58 -9.15
CA ASP A 52 -2.31 0.63 -10.17
C ASP A 52 -1.19 -0.27 -9.64
N ALA A 53 -0.29 0.27 -8.82
CA ALA A 53 0.72 -0.54 -8.14
C ALA A 53 0.09 -1.53 -7.17
N TRP A 54 -0.86 -1.09 -6.35
CA TRP A 54 -1.59 -1.96 -5.41
C TRP A 54 -2.38 -3.05 -6.14
N GLN A 55 -3.11 -2.68 -7.21
CA GLN A 55 -3.92 -3.63 -7.98
C GLN A 55 -3.05 -4.71 -8.62
N ARG A 56 -1.90 -4.36 -9.22
CA ARG A 56 -0.95 -5.33 -9.79
C ARG A 56 -0.41 -6.30 -8.73
N ALA A 57 -0.07 -5.81 -7.54
CA ALA A 57 0.38 -6.65 -6.44
C ALA A 57 -0.73 -7.62 -5.99
N ASN A 58 -1.95 -7.11 -5.81
CA ASN A 58 -3.12 -7.89 -5.43
C ASN A 58 -3.48 -8.97 -6.48
N ASP A 59 -3.41 -8.64 -7.77
CA ASP A 59 -3.67 -9.59 -8.86
C ASP A 59 -2.61 -10.70 -8.91
N THR A 60 -1.34 -10.36 -8.65
CA THR A 60 -0.25 -11.34 -8.57
C THR A 60 -0.47 -12.34 -7.43
N LEU A 61 -0.91 -11.87 -6.25
CA LEU A 61 -1.23 -12.72 -5.11
C LEU A 61 -2.40 -13.67 -5.40
N LYS A 62 -3.46 -13.17 -6.05
CA LYS A 62 -4.62 -13.98 -6.43
C LYS A 62 -4.27 -15.02 -7.50
N GLY A 63 -3.45 -14.66 -8.48
CA GLY A 63 -2.98 -15.57 -9.53
C GLY A 63 -2.03 -16.65 -9.01
N SER A 64 -1.30 -16.39 -7.93
CA SER A 64 -0.37 -17.35 -7.31
C SER A 64 -1.05 -18.38 -6.39
N THR A 65 -2.35 -18.21 -6.12
CA THR A 65 -3.13 -19.10 -5.22
C THR A 65 -3.95 -20.15 -6.00
N GLN A 66 -3.75 -20.27 -7.32
CA GLN A 66 -4.41 -21.26 -8.19
C GLN A 66 -3.51 -22.43 -8.56
#